data_AF-A0A182IES1-F1
#
_entry.id   AF-A0A182IES1-F1
#
_cell.length_a   1.000
_cell.length_b   1.000
_cell.length_c   1.000
_cell.angle_alpha   90.00
_cell.angle_beta   90.00
_cell.angle_gamma   90.00
#
_symmetry.space_group_name_H-M   'P 1'
#
loop_
_entity.id
_entity.type
_entity.pdbx_description
1 polymer ?
#
loop_
_entity_poly.entity_id
_entity_poly.type
_entity_poly.pdbx_seq_one_letter_code
_entity_poly.pdbx_strand_id
1 'polypeptide(L)' 'LTVEEASYQWKKLLTSYRTYKSKLRKSQQSGAVAEDVFRPRWFAFDAMKFLDDTMKDGTHLD' A
#
# COMPACT_ATOMS: atom_id res chain seq x y z
N LEU A 1 -8.60 12.95 19.76
CA LEU A 1 -7.71 11.87 19.31
C LEU A 1 -6.46 11.92 20.17
N THR A 2 -6.22 10.93 21.02
CA THR A 2 -4.96 10.84 21.76
C THR A 2 -3.83 10.40 20.85
N VAL A 3 -2.59 10.51 21.32
CA VAL A 3 -1.40 10.06 20.57
C VAL A 3 -1.46 8.54 20.33
N GLU A 4 -1.97 7.77 21.30
CA GLU A 4 -2.14 6.33 21.22
C GLU A 4 -3.19 5.95 20.18
N GLU A 5 -4.33 6.64 20.18
CA GLU A 5 -5.39 6.44 19.18
C GLU A 5 -4.90 6.79 17.77
N ALA A 6 -4.18 7.90 17.63
CA ALA A 6 -3.55 8.30 16.36
C ALA A 6 -2.61 7.21 15.84
N SER A 7 -1.73 6.72 16.72
CA SER A 7 -0.74 5.69 16.39
C SER A 7 -1.40 4.36 16.01
N TYR A 8 -2.49 4.00 16.69
CA TYR A 8 -3.25 2.80 16.39
C TYR A 8 -3.94 2.89 15.01
N GLN A 9 -4.59 4.02 14.70
CA GLN A 9 -5.22 4.22 13.40
C GLN A 9 -4.19 4.26 12.28
N TRP A 10 -3.04 4.92 12.51
CA TRP A 10 -1.93 4.92 11.56
C TRP A 10 -1.45 3.51 11.21
N LYS A 11 -1.26 2.63 12.20
CA LYS A 11 -0.90 1.23 11.97
C LYS A 11 -1.94 0.49 11.12
N LYS A 12 -3.24 0.73 11.35
CA LYS A 12 -4.32 0.13 10.55
C LYS A 12 -4.31 0.62 9.10
N LEU A 13 -4.08 1.92 8.89
CA LEU A 13 -3.93 2.52 7.57
C LEU A 13 -2.73 1.89 6.84
N LEU A 14 -1.57 1.80 7.50
CA LEU A 14 -0.37 1.19 6.93
C LEU A 14 -0.57 -0.26 6.52
N THR A 15 -1.18 -1.07 7.39
CA THR A 15 -1.49 -2.48 7.08
C THR A 15 -2.39 -2.59 5.86
N SER A 16 -3.46 -1.78 5.82
CA SER A 16 -4.40 -1.77 4.70
C SER A 16 -3.68 -1.39 3.40
N TYR A 17 -2.91 -0.30 3.41
CA TYR A 17 -2.15 0.15 2.25
C TYR A 17 -1.22 -0.94 1.69
N ARG A 18 -0.45 -1.60 2.56
CA ARG A 18 0.45 -2.71 2.18
C ARG A 18 -0.32 -3.88 1.57
N THR A 19 -1.49 -4.22 2.10
CA THR A 19 -2.35 -5.28 1.55
C THR A 19 -2.83 -4.92 0.14
N TYR A 20 -3.34 -3.70 -0.07
CA TYR A 20 -3.79 -3.25 -1.39
C TYR A 20 -2.64 -3.17 -2.39
N LYS A 21 -1.46 -2.69 -1.97
CA LYS A 21 -0.24 -2.66 -2.80
C LYS A 21 0.20 -4.05 -3.22
N SER A 22 0.17 -5.02 -2.29
CA SER A 22 0.50 -6.43 -2.59
C SER A 22 -0.47 -7.03 -3.60
N LYS A 23 -1.79 -6.77 -3.46
CA LYS A 23 -2.81 -7.21 -4.42
C LYS A 23 -2.58 -6.60 -5.81
N LEU A 24 -2.30 -5.29 -5.87
CA LEU A 24 -1.99 -4.59 -7.12
C LEU A 24 -0.77 -5.21 -7.80
N ARG A 25 0.34 -5.38 -7.07
CA ARG A 25 1.57 -5.99 -7.61
C ARG A 25 1.32 -7.41 -8.12
N LYS A 26 0.59 -8.24 -7.37
CA LYS A 26 0.27 -9.61 -7.78
C LYS A 26 -0.57 -9.64 -9.06
N SER A 27 -1.55 -8.75 -9.16
CA SER A 27 -2.40 -8.66 -10.36
C SER A 27 -1.62 -8.24 -11.61
N GLN A 28 -0.53 -7.49 -11.44
CA GLN A 28 0.35 -7.07 -12.54
C GLN A 28 1.39 -8.14 -12.93
N GLN A 29 1.68 -9.10 -12.05
CA GLN A 29 2.66 -10.16 -12.30
C GLN A 29 2.11 -11.35 -13.08
N SER A 30 0.83 -11.70 -12.89
CA SER A 30 0.14 -12.55 -13.86
C SER A 30 0.04 -11.77 -15.16
N GLY A 31 0.23 -12.40 -16.32
CA GLY A 31 0.02 -11.80 -17.66
C GLY A 31 -1.44 -11.42 -17.95
N ALA A 32 -2.08 -10.79 -16.97
CA ALA A 32 -3.41 -10.28 -16.91
C ALA A 32 -3.57 -9.19 -17.97
N VAL A 33 -4.63 -9.29 -18.75
CA VAL A 33 -5.06 -8.22 -19.66
C VAL A 33 -5.38 -6.99 -18.81
N ALA A 34 -5.24 -5.76 -19.33
CA ALA A 34 -5.42 -4.53 -18.55
C ALA A 34 -6.76 -4.42 -17.79
N GLU A 35 -7.77 -5.19 -18.20
CA GLU A 35 -9.08 -5.37 -17.56
C GLU A 35 -9.01 -6.16 -16.23
N ASP A 36 -8.04 -7.07 -16.09
CA ASP A 36 -7.88 -7.99 -14.94
C ASP A 36 -6.97 -7.43 -13.83
N VAL A 37 -6.34 -6.26 -14.06
CA VAL A 37 -5.48 -5.63 -13.07
C VAL A 37 -6.33 -5.11 -11.90
N PHE A 38 -5.97 -5.53 -10.68
CA PHE A 38 -6.67 -5.13 -9.47
C PHE A 38 -6.62 -3.61 -9.30
N ARG A 39 -7.80 -2.98 -9.18
CA ARG A 39 -7.92 -1.54 -8.91
C ARG A 39 -8.31 -1.31 -7.45
N PRO A 40 -7.43 -0.74 -6.62
CA PRO A 40 -7.75 -0.37 -5.24
C PRO A 40 -8.94 0.61 -5.19
N ARG A 41 -10.03 0.23 -4.52
CA ARG A 41 -11.19 1.11 -4.28
C ARG A 41 -11.18 1.78 -2.91
N TRP A 42 -10.13 1.54 -2.13
CA TRP A 42 -10.02 2.08 -0.79
C TRP A 42 -9.65 3.56 -0.84
N PHE A 43 -10.48 4.41 -0.23
CA PHE A 43 -10.42 5.87 -0.36
C PHE A 43 -9.04 6.48 -0.01
N ALA A 44 -8.33 5.87 0.94
CA ALA A 44 -7.04 6.37 1.39
C ALA A 44 -5.86 5.81 0.59
N PHE A 45 -6.09 4.92 -0.37
CA PHE A 45 -5.01 4.26 -1.11
C PHE A 45 -4.13 5.27 -1.85
N ASP A 46 -4.73 6.19 -2.60
CA ASP A 46 -4.01 7.23 -3.34
C ASP A 46 -3.32 8.23 -2.41
N ALA A 47 -3.99 8.60 -1.31
CA ALA A 47 -3.44 9.49 -0.30
C ALA A 47 -2.22 8.89 0.42
N MET A 48 -2.06 7.56 0.42
CA MET A 48 -0.94 6.86 1.05
C MET A 48 0.19 6.50 0.08
N LYS A 49 0.08 6.85 -1.21
CA LYS A 49 1.12 6.60 -2.22
C LYS A 49 2.48 7.24 -1.89
N PHE A 50 2.52 8.31 -1.11
CA PHE A 50 3.79 8.92 -0.67
C PHE A 50 4.68 7.92 0.12
N LEU A 51 4.11 6.87 0.68
CA LEU A 51 4.86 5.81 1.36
C LEU A 51 5.67 4.95 0.38
N ASP A 52 5.39 5.00 -0.92
CA ASP A 52 6.15 4.25 -1.92
C ASP A 52 7.62 4.66 -1.95
N ASP A 53 7.92 5.94 -1.73
CA ASP A 53 9.28 6.46 -1.75
C ASP A 53 10.03 6.13 -0.44
N THR A 54 9.33 6.18 0.69
CA THR A 54 9.89 5.78 1.99
C THR A 54 10.29 4.31 2.09
N MET A 55 9.75 3.46 1.21
CA MET A 55 10.02 2.01 1.20
C MET A 55 11.13 1.63 0.20
N LYS A 56 11.59 2.53 -0.69
CA LYS A 56 12.69 2.26 -1.63
C LYS A 56 14.06 2.40 -0.97
N ASP A 57 14.17 3.26 0.04
CA ASP A 57 15.43 3.50 0.76
C ASP A 57 15.77 2.40 1.78
N GLY A 58 14.89 1.40 1.95
CA GLY A 58 15.13 0.21 2.77
C GLY A 58 15.83 -0.94 2.03
N THR A 59 16.18 -0.76 0.75
CA THR A 59 16.99 -1.73 0.01
C THR A 59 18.44 -1.58 0.46
N HIS A 60 18.79 -2.24 1.56
CA HIS A 60 20.19 -2.48 1.90
C HIS A 60 20.80 -3.27 0.73
N LEU A 61 21.81 -2.69 0.10
CA LEU A 61 22.79 -3.41 -0.69
C LEU A 61 23.40 -4.47 0.25
N ASP A 62 23.11 -5.74 0.01
CA ASP A 62 23.88 -6.91 0.44
C ASP A 62 23.76 -8.00 -0.64
#